data_AF-A0A0C3PSQ7-F1
#
_entry.id   AF-A0A0C3PSQ7-F1
#
_cell.length_a   1.000
_cell.length_b   1.000
_cell.length_c   1.000
_cell.angle_alpha   90.00
_cell.angle_beta   90.00
_cell.angle_gamma   90.00
#
_symmetry.space_group_name_H-M   'P 1'
#
loop_
_entity.id
_entity.type
_entity.pdbx_description
1 polymer ?
#
loop_
_entity_poly.entity_id
_entity_poly.type
_entity_poly.pdbx_seq_one_letter_code
_entity_poly.pdbx_strand_id
1 'polypeptide(L)'
;MPSRLTLLLLTIVILAIIVPNTPSGGGALAFGAGNIPGFAYLEGKAFRHGDIEDVLADLLKKSAGSGLLGLGGGSKFGGLDVKRVYFGNWLRDYSQAVDIAGLKQVQIQTILNIVTVLGFMAHGYATGAFEVTAERLGTYLPVEHIDNPKGYGEGEDPRKYHPKLRGPVHPQEYAVDPRTGMKNYIANEGGFWDTSKAHVRRLLEQCIAEGRSYRQSKNQENKFNAYRTLGSALHTLEDFFAHSNFCELTLISIGGWNVFPHVGDRTKISGPNGQLVYPLVTGTFGGSDFIHSVLGEATDHLSQSSLTELNTQIDTAKNKKQSGGVGSIGNIKSLTSAFPGVGGPGGDMDREVDNMERSRAGAQGKDPNQMSPQEIRSAIWPVLVFRD
;
A
#
# COMPACT_ATOMS: atom_id res chain seq x y z
N MET A 1 32.25 -26.24 35.33
CA MET A 1 31.86 -25.83 33.96
C MET A 1 30.48 -25.21 34.03
N PRO A 2 30.22 -24.06 33.40
CA PRO A 2 28.89 -23.47 33.40
C PRO A 2 27.88 -24.44 32.77
N SER A 3 26.67 -24.49 33.33
CA SER A 3 25.62 -25.36 32.81
C SER A 3 25.22 -24.93 31.40
N ARG A 4 24.70 -25.86 30.58
CA ARG A 4 24.22 -25.54 29.22
C ARG A 4 23.16 -24.42 29.24
N LEU A 5 22.36 -24.34 30.29
CA LEU A 5 21.37 -23.29 30.49
C LEU A 5 22.02 -21.93 30.78
N THR A 6 23.09 -21.92 31.57
CA THR A 6 23.87 -20.70 31.85
C THR A 6 24.56 -20.18 30.59
N LEU A 7 25.13 -21.07 29.78
CA LEU A 7 25.70 -20.73 28.47
C LEU A 7 24.65 -20.21 27.49
N LEU A 8 23.46 -20.82 27.45
CA LEU A 8 22.34 -20.37 26.61
C LEU A 8 21.85 -18.98 27.03
N LEU A 9 21.65 -18.74 28.33
CA LEU A 9 21.22 -17.45 28.86
C LEU A 9 22.26 -16.36 28.62
N LEU A 10 23.55 -16.66 28.82
CA LEU A 10 24.64 -15.73 28.48
C LEU A 10 24.67 -15.42 26.99
N THR A 11 24.45 -16.41 26.13
CA THR A 11 24.41 -16.21 24.67
C THR A 11 23.22 -15.33 24.27
N ILE A 12 22.04 -15.55 24.88
CA ILE A 12 20.84 -14.72 24.64
C ILE A 12 21.05 -13.30 25.14
N VAL A 13 21.65 -13.11 26.32
CA VAL A 13 21.94 -11.78 26.88
C VAL A 13 22.98 -11.05 26.04
N ILE A 14 24.01 -11.74 25.56
CA ILE A 14 25.03 -11.18 24.66
C ILE A 14 24.41 -10.79 23.32
N LEU A 15 23.55 -11.63 22.73
CA LEU A 15 22.83 -11.28 21.50
C LEU A 15 21.85 -10.11 21.70
N ALA A 16 21.12 -10.08 22.83
CA ALA A 16 20.19 -9.00 23.15
C ALA A 16 20.88 -7.65 23.42
N ILE A 17 22.13 -7.66 23.89
CA ILE A 17 22.89 -6.43 24.17
C ILE A 17 23.71 -5.97 22.96
N ILE A 18 24.27 -6.90 22.16
CA ILE A 18 25.15 -6.58 21.03
C ILE A 18 24.34 -6.20 19.77
N VAL A 19 23.18 -6.82 19.53
CA VAL A 19 22.39 -6.55 18.31
C VAL A 19 21.86 -5.10 18.26
N PRO A 20 21.42 -4.46 19.35
CA PRO A 20 20.98 -3.06 19.30
C PRO A 20 22.11 -2.03 19.37
N ASN A 21 23.30 -2.37 19.89
CA ASN A 21 24.32 -1.39 20.29
C ASN A 21 25.65 -1.48 19.51
N THR A 22 25.69 -2.17 18.38
CA THR A 22 26.87 -2.05 17.49
C THR A 22 26.83 -0.68 16.79
N PRO A 23 27.84 0.20 16.93
CA PRO A 23 27.90 1.50 16.25
C PRO A 23 28.07 1.40 14.73
N SER A 24 28.15 0.18 14.19
CA SER A 24 28.03 -0.13 12.77
C SER A 24 26.58 -0.37 12.32
N GLY A 25 25.61 -0.15 13.21
CA GLY A 25 24.18 -0.20 12.96
C GLY A 25 23.69 0.98 12.12
N GLY A 26 24.14 1.04 10.86
CA GLY A 26 23.40 1.72 9.80
C GLY A 26 22.10 0.96 9.54
N GLY A 27 21.17 0.97 10.49
CA GLY A 27 19.80 0.56 10.23
C GLY A 27 19.27 1.47 9.13
N ALA A 28 18.71 0.89 8.07
CA ALA A 28 17.98 1.66 7.08
C ALA A 28 16.76 2.27 7.79
N LEU A 29 16.82 3.57 8.08
CA LEU A 29 15.75 4.34 8.74
C LEU A 29 14.54 4.59 7.82
N ALA A 30 14.50 3.95 6.65
CA ALA A 30 13.71 4.33 5.49
C ALA A 30 12.59 3.33 5.13
N PHE A 31 12.00 2.67 6.12
CA PHE A 31 10.85 1.79 5.89
C PHE A 31 9.71 2.15 6.84
N GLY A 32 8.57 2.50 6.26
CA GLY A 32 7.29 2.67 6.94
C GLY A 32 6.27 3.53 6.15
N ALA A 33 4.99 3.40 6.48
CA ALA A 33 3.91 4.21 5.91
C ALA A 33 3.79 5.62 6.55
N GLY A 34 3.11 6.55 5.87
CA GLY A 34 2.93 7.95 6.30
C GLY A 34 4.10 8.87 5.91
N ASN A 35 4.11 10.14 6.36
CA ASN A 35 5.19 11.08 6.07
C ASN A 35 6.14 11.26 7.26
N ILE A 36 7.39 11.60 7.00
CA ILE A 36 8.32 12.08 8.03
C ILE A 36 7.99 13.55 8.31
N PRO A 37 7.62 13.93 9.55
CA PRO A 37 7.31 15.32 9.84
C PRO A 37 8.48 16.23 9.50
N GLY A 38 8.22 17.37 8.85
CA GLY A 38 9.24 18.33 8.40
C GLY A 38 10.00 19.10 9.50
N PHE A 39 9.98 18.58 10.73
CA PHE A 39 10.79 19.05 11.86
C PHE A 39 11.56 17.90 12.52
N ALA A 40 11.38 16.66 12.04
CA ALA A 40 12.08 15.51 12.53
C ALA A 40 13.54 15.55 12.08
N TYR A 41 14.45 15.14 12.96
CA TYR A 41 15.88 15.00 12.64
C TYR A 41 16.16 14.13 11.38
N LEU A 42 15.19 13.30 11.02
CA LEU A 42 15.20 12.36 9.89
C LEU A 42 14.70 12.96 8.56
N GLU A 43 14.14 14.17 8.54
CA GLU A 43 13.68 14.83 7.31
C GLU A 43 14.85 14.95 6.30
N GLY A 44 14.62 14.46 5.08
CA GLY A 44 15.62 14.44 4.00
C GLY A 44 16.78 13.46 4.19
N LYS A 45 16.76 12.63 5.25
CA LYS A 45 17.76 11.58 5.53
C LYS A 45 17.18 10.17 5.52
N ALA A 46 15.89 10.04 5.77
CA ALA A 46 15.10 8.84 5.62
C ALA A 46 13.87 9.17 4.76
N PHE A 47 13.24 8.14 4.19
CA PHE A 47 12.05 8.30 3.37
C PHE A 47 10.98 7.27 3.78
N ARG A 48 9.71 7.69 3.77
CA ARG A 48 8.51 6.88 3.97
C ARG A 48 7.55 7.05 2.79
N HIS A 49 6.54 6.19 2.69
CA HIS A 49 5.59 6.18 1.57
C HIS A 49 4.86 7.53 1.36
N GLY A 50 4.55 8.25 2.45
CA GLY A 50 3.91 9.56 2.39
C GLY A 50 4.84 10.72 2.00
N ASP A 51 6.17 10.52 1.97
CA ASP A 51 7.12 11.57 1.57
C ASP A 51 7.03 11.90 0.07
N ILE A 52 6.31 11.07 -0.71
CA ILE A 52 5.90 11.42 -2.08
C ILE A 52 5.12 12.74 -2.10
N GLU A 53 4.35 13.04 -1.05
CA GLU A 53 3.62 14.30 -0.92
C GLU A 53 4.60 15.49 -0.90
N ASP A 54 5.67 15.37 -0.12
CA ASP A 54 6.70 16.39 0.03
C ASP A 54 7.55 16.52 -1.24
N VAL A 55 7.93 15.41 -1.88
CA VAL A 55 8.66 15.41 -3.16
C VAL A 55 7.83 16.04 -4.27
N LEU A 56 6.53 15.73 -4.37
CA LEU A 56 5.63 16.35 -5.36
C LEU A 56 5.48 17.85 -5.09
N ALA A 57 5.31 18.25 -3.83
CA ALA A 57 5.26 19.65 -3.45
C ALA A 57 6.58 20.38 -3.82
N ASP A 58 7.72 19.75 -3.60
CA ASP A 58 9.04 20.30 -3.89
C ASP A 58 9.36 20.39 -5.38
N LEU A 59 9.12 19.32 -6.15
CA LEU A 59 9.27 19.32 -7.61
C LEU A 59 8.40 20.39 -8.25
N LEU A 60 7.22 20.67 -7.70
CA LEU A 60 6.32 21.70 -8.20
C LEU A 60 6.76 23.11 -7.79
N LYS A 61 7.20 23.33 -6.55
CA LYS A 61 7.82 24.60 -6.15
C LYS A 61 9.05 24.91 -7.03
N LYS A 62 9.87 23.90 -7.32
CA LYS A 62 11.10 24.03 -8.13
C LYS A 62 10.80 24.17 -9.63
N SER A 63 9.82 23.44 -10.19
CA SER A 63 9.42 23.56 -11.60
C SER A 63 8.61 24.83 -11.90
N ALA A 64 7.83 25.33 -10.95
CA ALA A 64 7.20 26.66 -11.04
C ALA A 64 8.24 27.80 -11.03
N GLY A 65 9.43 27.56 -10.47
CA GLY A 65 10.58 28.47 -10.52
C GLY A 65 11.49 28.29 -11.75
N SER A 66 11.35 27.21 -12.51
CA SER A 66 12.21 26.85 -13.66
C SER A 66 11.44 26.83 -14.99
N GLY A 67 10.57 27.82 -15.19
CA GLY A 67 10.16 28.16 -16.54
C GLY A 67 11.34 28.74 -17.30
N LEU A 68 11.80 28.05 -18.35
CA LEU A 68 12.75 28.57 -19.35
C LEU A 68 12.27 29.90 -20.00
N LEU A 69 11.06 30.37 -19.71
CA LEU A 69 10.52 31.66 -20.15
C LEU A 69 9.59 32.25 -19.08
N GLY A 70 10.15 32.92 -18.07
CA GLY A 70 9.44 33.51 -16.92
C GLY A 70 8.19 34.33 -17.28
N LEU A 71 7.06 33.64 -17.42
CA LEU A 71 5.74 34.21 -17.64
C LEU A 71 4.76 33.60 -16.62
N GLY A 72 4.68 34.27 -15.48
CA GLY A 72 3.47 34.53 -14.71
C GLY A 72 2.49 33.38 -14.45
N GLY A 73 2.48 32.89 -13.20
CA GLY A 73 1.32 32.24 -12.60
C GLY A 73 1.70 31.43 -11.37
N GLY A 74 1.40 31.96 -10.18
CA GLY A 74 1.60 31.23 -8.91
C GLY A 74 1.04 29.81 -8.94
N SER A 75 1.66 28.90 -8.19
CA SER A 75 1.40 27.46 -8.24
C SER A 75 -0.10 27.14 -8.06
N LYS A 76 -0.78 26.78 -9.15
CA LYS A 76 -2.18 26.31 -9.17
C LYS A 76 -2.37 24.88 -8.65
N PHE A 77 -1.30 24.25 -8.17
CA PHE A 77 -1.28 22.95 -7.53
C PHE A 77 -1.02 23.17 -6.04
N GLY A 78 -2.03 22.89 -5.20
CA GLY A 78 -1.97 23.10 -3.75
C GLY A 78 -1.87 21.79 -2.97
N GLY A 79 -1.77 21.88 -1.64
CA GLY A 79 -1.69 20.68 -0.77
C GLY A 79 -2.88 19.72 -0.93
N LEU A 80 -4.07 20.23 -1.24
CA LEU A 80 -5.23 19.37 -1.54
C LEU A 80 -5.07 18.60 -2.87
N ASP A 81 -4.35 19.16 -3.83
CA ASP A 81 -4.04 18.45 -5.08
C ASP A 81 -2.98 17.37 -4.85
N VAL A 82 -2.00 17.61 -3.98
CA VAL A 82 -1.04 16.59 -3.49
C VAL A 82 -1.79 15.42 -2.84
N LYS A 83 -2.69 15.70 -1.89
CA LYS A 83 -3.49 14.66 -1.23
C LYS A 83 -4.33 13.83 -2.21
N ARG A 84 -4.82 14.42 -3.30
CA ARG A 84 -5.56 13.69 -4.35
C ARG A 84 -4.65 12.75 -5.14
N VAL A 85 -3.40 13.14 -5.37
CA VAL A 85 -2.40 12.24 -5.96
C VAL A 85 -2.09 11.12 -4.98
N TYR A 86 -1.80 11.44 -3.72
CA TYR A 86 -1.53 10.43 -2.70
C TYR A 86 -2.70 9.46 -2.50
N PHE A 87 -3.95 9.93 -2.51
CA PHE A 87 -5.14 9.06 -2.47
C PHE A 87 -5.15 8.01 -3.59
N GLY A 88 -4.69 8.37 -4.79
CA GLY A 88 -4.56 7.42 -5.90
C GLY A 88 -3.48 6.36 -5.71
N ASN A 89 -2.40 6.73 -5.01
CA ASN A 89 -1.34 5.81 -4.59
C ASN A 89 -1.86 4.86 -3.50
N TRP A 90 -2.38 5.44 -2.42
CA TRP A 90 -3.01 4.76 -1.28
C TRP A 90 -4.08 3.75 -1.70
N LEU A 91 -4.93 4.07 -2.68
CA LEU A 91 -5.93 3.11 -3.17
C LEU A 91 -5.30 1.84 -3.78
N ARG A 92 -4.08 1.90 -4.32
CA ARG A 92 -3.37 0.73 -4.83
C ARG A 92 -2.88 -0.16 -3.69
N ASP A 93 -2.28 0.42 -2.65
CA ASP A 93 -1.93 -0.31 -1.42
C ASP A 93 -3.13 -1.11 -0.87
N TYR A 94 -4.28 -0.44 -0.68
CA TYR A 94 -5.47 -1.10 -0.14
C TYR A 94 -6.19 -2.02 -1.13
N SER A 95 -5.87 -1.95 -2.42
CA SER A 95 -6.43 -2.89 -3.39
C SER A 95 -5.95 -4.33 -3.15
N GLN A 96 -4.81 -4.50 -2.47
CA GLN A 96 -4.31 -5.77 -1.95
C GLN A 96 -5.33 -6.47 -1.04
N ALA A 97 -6.24 -5.73 -0.40
CA ALA A 97 -7.34 -6.30 0.39
C ALA A 97 -8.38 -7.03 -0.47
N VAL A 98 -8.51 -6.64 -1.73
CA VAL A 98 -9.41 -7.24 -2.71
C VAL A 98 -8.63 -8.26 -3.56
N ASP A 99 -7.88 -9.13 -2.89
CA ASP A 99 -7.17 -10.29 -3.45
C ASP A 99 -7.93 -11.62 -3.18
N ILE A 100 -7.50 -12.73 -3.79
CA ILE A 100 -8.02 -14.08 -3.52
C ILE A 100 -8.05 -14.42 -2.03
N ALA A 101 -7.02 -14.07 -1.26
CA ALA A 101 -6.97 -14.36 0.17
C ALA A 101 -8.05 -13.59 0.94
N GLY A 102 -8.23 -12.31 0.63
CA GLY A 102 -9.26 -11.45 1.22
C GLY A 102 -10.67 -11.88 0.83
N LEU A 103 -10.91 -12.12 -0.46
CA LEU A 103 -12.22 -12.47 -1.01
C LEU A 103 -12.70 -13.88 -0.60
N LYS A 104 -11.78 -14.79 -0.26
CA LYS A 104 -12.12 -16.09 0.35
C LYS A 104 -12.69 -15.94 1.76
N GLN A 105 -12.31 -14.88 2.49
CA GLN A 105 -12.67 -14.69 3.90
C GLN A 105 -13.76 -13.65 4.11
N VAL A 106 -13.80 -12.63 3.25
CA VAL A 106 -14.60 -11.41 3.47
C VAL A 106 -15.32 -11.03 2.19
N GLN A 107 -16.59 -10.62 2.31
CA GLN A 107 -17.36 -10.10 1.17
C GLN A 107 -16.74 -8.78 0.69
N ILE A 108 -16.68 -8.58 -0.64
CA ILE A 108 -16.12 -7.36 -1.25
C ILE A 108 -16.72 -6.07 -0.67
N GLN A 109 -18.03 -6.06 -0.39
CA GLN A 109 -18.69 -4.89 0.18
C GLN A 109 -18.19 -4.56 1.60
N THR A 110 -17.85 -5.59 2.39
CA THR A 110 -17.27 -5.39 3.73
C THR A 110 -15.86 -4.80 3.62
N ILE A 111 -15.05 -5.26 2.66
CA ILE A 111 -13.72 -4.67 2.38
C ILE A 111 -13.87 -3.20 2.00
N LEU A 112 -14.78 -2.88 1.07
CA LEU A 112 -15.05 -1.50 0.65
C LEU A 112 -15.47 -0.61 1.82
N ASN A 113 -16.31 -1.11 2.73
CA ASN A 113 -16.72 -0.35 3.91
C ASN A 113 -15.54 -0.05 4.84
N ILE A 114 -14.67 -1.04 5.06
CA ILE A 114 -13.46 -0.87 5.89
C ILE A 114 -12.54 0.17 5.25
N VAL A 115 -12.23 0.03 3.96
CA VAL A 115 -11.35 0.96 3.22
C VAL A 115 -11.97 2.36 3.16
N THR A 116 -13.30 2.49 3.07
CA THR A 116 -13.98 3.80 3.14
C THR A 116 -13.74 4.49 4.48
N VAL A 117 -13.85 3.76 5.59
CA VAL A 117 -13.58 4.31 6.93
C VAL A 117 -12.11 4.69 7.05
N LEU A 118 -11.19 3.81 6.65
CA LEU A 118 -9.74 4.10 6.68
C LEU A 118 -9.39 5.32 5.83
N GLY A 119 -9.95 5.43 4.62
CA GLY A 119 -9.73 6.58 3.74
C GLY A 119 -10.22 7.90 4.35
N PHE A 120 -11.39 7.89 5.01
CA PHE A 120 -11.87 9.06 5.74
C PHE A 120 -10.91 9.47 6.87
N MET A 121 -10.35 8.49 7.59
CA MET A 121 -9.42 8.76 8.71
C MET A 121 -8.06 9.24 8.23
N ALA A 122 -7.56 8.71 7.11
CA ALA A 122 -6.29 9.09 6.52
C ALA A 122 -6.34 10.48 5.87
N HIS A 123 -7.43 10.81 5.17
CA HIS A 123 -7.49 12.04 4.38
C HIS A 123 -8.34 13.14 5.03
N GLY A 124 -9.20 12.80 5.98
CA GLY A 124 -10.17 13.71 6.61
C GLY A 124 -11.36 14.03 5.70
N TYR A 125 -11.48 13.33 4.57
CA TYR A 125 -12.47 13.60 3.53
C TYR A 125 -13.15 12.31 3.06
N ALA A 126 -14.44 12.37 2.76
CA ALA A 126 -15.21 11.23 2.30
C ALA A 126 -15.90 11.43 0.95
N THR A 127 -15.98 12.65 0.40
CA THR A 127 -16.78 12.88 -0.82
C THR A 127 -15.95 13.24 -2.04
N GLY A 128 -16.56 13.05 -3.22
CA GLY A 128 -16.07 13.53 -4.51
C GLY A 128 -14.70 12.98 -4.88
N ALA A 129 -13.64 13.72 -4.55
CA ALA A 129 -12.26 13.40 -4.87
C ALA A 129 -11.69 12.23 -4.05
N PHE A 130 -12.20 12.00 -2.84
CA PHE A 130 -11.70 10.99 -1.88
C PHE A 130 -12.69 9.84 -1.64
N GLU A 131 -13.78 9.79 -2.40
CA GLU A 131 -14.72 8.68 -2.31
C GLU A 131 -14.05 7.37 -2.74
N VAL A 132 -14.17 6.35 -1.89
CA VAL A 132 -13.78 4.96 -2.16
C VAL A 132 -14.96 4.25 -2.83
N THR A 133 -14.74 3.77 -4.06
CA THR A 133 -15.69 2.92 -4.79
C THR A 133 -15.02 1.62 -5.24
N ALA A 134 -15.82 0.63 -5.64
CA ALA A 134 -15.30 -0.63 -6.19
C ALA A 134 -14.43 -0.40 -7.44
N GLU A 135 -14.77 0.60 -8.24
CA GLU A 135 -14.04 0.96 -9.46
C GLU A 135 -12.72 1.67 -9.14
N ARG A 136 -12.71 2.54 -8.12
CA ARG A 136 -11.50 3.28 -7.71
C ARG A 136 -10.53 2.44 -6.90
N LEU A 137 -11.04 1.57 -6.01
CA LEU A 137 -10.24 0.61 -5.25
C LEU A 137 -9.78 -0.55 -6.12
N GLY A 138 -10.58 -0.99 -7.08
CA GLY A 138 -10.22 -2.10 -7.96
C GLY A 138 -9.97 -3.41 -7.21
N THR A 139 -9.14 -4.26 -7.80
CA THR A 139 -8.67 -5.51 -7.19
C THR A 139 -7.17 -5.57 -7.21
N TYR A 140 -6.59 -6.40 -6.35
CA TYR A 140 -5.16 -6.68 -6.41
C TYR A 140 -4.75 -7.18 -7.81
N LEU A 141 -3.67 -6.59 -8.34
CA LEU A 141 -3.07 -6.95 -9.61
C LEU A 141 -1.55 -6.91 -9.48
N PRO A 142 -0.82 -8.01 -9.78
CA PRO A 142 0.64 -8.03 -9.70
C PRO A 142 1.32 -6.94 -10.54
N VAL A 143 0.72 -6.55 -11.67
CA VAL A 143 1.28 -5.49 -12.54
C VAL A 143 1.28 -4.12 -11.88
N GLU A 144 0.40 -3.87 -10.92
CA GLU A 144 0.31 -2.60 -10.18
C GLU A 144 1.41 -2.49 -9.13
N HIS A 145 1.87 -3.63 -8.60
CA HIS A 145 2.85 -3.74 -7.51
C HIS A 145 4.22 -4.27 -7.93
N ILE A 146 4.41 -4.51 -9.25
CA ILE A 146 5.57 -5.20 -9.82
C ILE A 146 5.76 -6.62 -9.23
N ASP A 147 4.75 -7.21 -8.59
CA ASP A 147 4.89 -8.50 -7.94
C ASP A 147 5.14 -9.61 -8.95
N ASN A 148 5.99 -10.55 -8.57
CA ASN A 148 6.21 -11.78 -9.31
C ASN A 148 4.91 -12.59 -9.30
N PRO A 149 4.24 -12.77 -10.46
CA PRO A 149 2.93 -13.41 -10.50
C PRO A 149 3.01 -14.94 -10.34
N LYS A 150 4.21 -15.49 -10.02
CA LYS A 150 4.45 -16.93 -9.99
C LYS A 150 3.69 -17.61 -8.87
N GLY A 151 2.83 -18.55 -9.25
CA GLY A 151 2.03 -19.30 -8.29
C GLY A 151 0.84 -18.52 -7.76
N TYR A 152 0.51 -17.35 -8.33
CA TYR A 152 -0.67 -16.59 -7.95
C TYR A 152 -1.94 -17.45 -8.10
N GLY A 153 -2.70 -17.59 -7.02
CA GLY A 153 -3.88 -18.45 -6.94
C GLY A 153 -3.62 -19.89 -6.47
N GLU A 154 -2.37 -20.29 -6.22
CA GLU A 154 -1.99 -21.61 -5.68
C GLU A 154 -2.61 -22.81 -6.42
N GLY A 155 -2.77 -22.70 -7.74
CA GLY A 155 -3.36 -23.75 -8.58
C GLY A 155 -4.86 -23.57 -8.87
N GLU A 156 -5.50 -22.57 -8.28
CA GLU A 156 -6.84 -22.12 -8.65
C GLU A 156 -6.78 -20.89 -9.58
N ASP A 157 -7.85 -20.67 -10.36
CA ASP A 157 -8.00 -19.43 -11.12
C ASP A 157 -8.62 -18.34 -10.23
N PRO A 158 -7.88 -17.28 -9.86
CA PRO A 158 -8.38 -16.23 -8.97
C PRO A 158 -9.63 -15.53 -9.50
N ARG A 159 -9.86 -15.56 -10.82
CA ARG A 159 -11.04 -14.95 -11.46
C ARG A 159 -12.37 -15.58 -11.04
N LYS A 160 -12.33 -16.77 -10.41
CA LYS A 160 -13.49 -17.39 -9.77
C LYS A 160 -14.03 -16.57 -8.60
N TYR A 161 -13.17 -15.80 -7.93
CA TYR A 161 -13.52 -14.97 -6.77
C TYR A 161 -13.89 -13.54 -7.18
N HIS A 162 -13.18 -12.99 -8.18
CA HIS A 162 -13.55 -11.72 -8.79
C HIS A 162 -13.00 -11.61 -10.22
N PRO A 163 -13.81 -11.23 -11.24
CA PRO A 163 -13.42 -11.31 -12.65
C PRO A 163 -12.25 -10.40 -13.06
N LYS A 164 -11.98 -9.35 -12.27
CA LYS A 164 -10.85 -8.43 -12.50
C LYS A 164 -9.52 -8.92 -11.92
N LEU A 165 -9.50 -9.99 -11.12
CA LEU A 165 -8.24 -10.55 -10.61
C LEU A 165 -7.39 -11.12 -11.73
N ARG A 166 -6.08 -11.20 -11.48
CA ARG A 166 -5.14 -11.78 -12.43
C ARG A 166 -5.46 -13.26 -12.67
N GLY A 167 -5.67 -13.63 -13.93
CA GLY A 167 -5.87 -15.03 -14.33
C GLY A 167 -4.58 -15.86 -14.27
N PRO A 168 -4.62 -17.12 -14.72
CA PRO A 168 -3.44 -17.98 -14.76
C PRO A 168 -2.28 -17.35 -15.53
N VAL A 169 -1.08 -17.66 -15.07
CA VAL A 169 0.15 -16.97 -15.49
C VAL A 169 0.98 -17.91 -16.34
N HIS A 170 1.35 -17.45 -17.53
CA HIS A 170 2.06 -18.25 -18.52
C HIS A 170 3.55 -18.38 -18.15
N PRO A 171 4.18 -19.56 -18.30
CA PRO A 171 5.58 -19.76 -17.90
C PRO A 171 6.58 -18.79 -18.54
N GLN A 172 6.31 -18.29 -19.74
CA GLN A 172 7.17 -17.32 -20.42
C GLN A 172 7.20 -15.96 -19.70
N GLU A 173 6.19 -15.60 -18.91
CA GLU A 173 6.15 -14.35 -18.14
C GLU A 173 7.31 -14.28 -17.14
N TYR A 174 7.79 -15.43 -16.64
CA TYR A 174 8.89 -15.52 -15.67
C TYR A 174 10.28 -15.63 -16.29
N ALA A 175 10.36 -15.79 -17.61
CA ALA A 175 11.66 -15.81 -18.27
C ALA A 175 12.29 -14.42 -18.19
N VAL A 176 13.63 -14.38 -18.22
CA VAL A 176 14.35 -13.11 -18.28
C VAL A 176 14.41 -12.65 -19.72
N ASP A 177 14.04 -11.39 -19.97
CA ASP A 177 14.24 -10.76 -21.28
C ASP A 177 15.73 -10.44 -21.44
N PRO A 178 16.45 -11.07 -22.40
CA PRO A 178 17.88 -10.81 -22.59
C PRO A 178 18.18 -9.37 -23.02
N ARG A 179 17.19 -8.62 -23.54
CA ARG A 179 17.39 -7.23 -23.97
C ARG A 179 17.44 -6.27 -22.79
N THR A 180 16.68 -6.55 -21.74
CA THR A 180 16.52 -5.63 -20.60
C THR A 180 17.14 -6.18 -19.31
N GLY A 181 17.36 -7.49 -19.23
CA GLY A 181 17.75 -8.17 -17.99
C GLY A 181 16.63 -8.28 -16.95
N MET A 182 15.43 -7.81 -17.26
CA MET A 182 14.26 -7.90 -16.39
C MET A 182 13.43 -9.16 -16.67
N LYS A 183 12.63 -9.59 -15.71
CA LYS A 183 11.57 -10.58 -15.96
C LYS A 183 10.56 -10.06 -16.99
N ASN A 184 10.04 -10.96 -17.82
CA ASN A 184 9.14 -10.60 -18.92
C ASN A 184 7.88 -9.87 -18.44
N TYR A 185 7.30 -10.24 -17.29
CA TYR A 185 6.13 -9.56 -16.70
C TYR A 185 6.39 -8.11 -16.27
N ILE A 186 7.65 -7.65 -16.19
CA ILE A 186 7.96 -6.28 -15.75
C ILE A 186 7.83 -5.30 -16.92
N ALA A 187 8.51 -5.60 -18.04
CA ALA A 187 8.69 -4.63 -19.12
C ALA A 187 8.65 -5.19 -20.55
N ASN A 188 8.54 -6.52 -20.73
CA ASN A 188 8.53 -7.11 -22.06
C ASN A 188 7.12 -7.15 -22.66
N GLU A 189 6.82 -6.16 -23.49
CA GLU A 189 5.53 -5.99 -24.16
C GLU A 189 5.43 -6.71 -25.50
N GLY A 190 6.44 -7.52 -25.86
CA GLY A 190 6.39 -8.35 -27.07
C GLY A 190 5.55 -9.63 -26.92
N GLY A 191 5.07 -9.92 -25.71
CA GLY A 191 4.23 -11.08 -25.39
C GLY A 191 2.73 -10.77 -25.38
N PHE A 192 1.93 -11.78 -25.06
CA PHE A 192 0.47 -11.67 -24.89
C PHE A 192 0.05 -11.46 -23.43
N TRP A 193 1.02 -11.28 -22.53
CA TRP A 193 0.80 -10.99 -21.12
C TRP A 193 0.81 -9.49 -20.86
N ASP A 194 0.22 -9.08 -19.74
CA ASP A 194 0.32 -7.69 -19.29
C ASP A 194 1.64 -7.44 -18.55
N THR A 195 2.07 -6.19 -18.51
CA THR A 195 3.31 -5.80 -17.83
C THR A 195 3.14 -4.53 -17.02
N SER A 196 3.92 -4.38 -15.96
CA SER A 196 3.92 -3.15 -15.15
C SER A 196 4.30 -1.91 -15.97
N LYS A 197 5.26 -2.03 -16.90
CA LYS A 197 5.59 -0.95 -17.85
C LYS A 197 4.40 -0.56 -18.74
N ALA A 198 3.62 -1.53 -19.20
CA ALA A 198 2.42 -1.25 -19.98
C ALA A 198 1.34 -0.59 -19.11
N HIS A 199 1.18 -1.07 -17.88
CA HIS A 199 0.26 -0.53 -16.89
C HIS A 199 0.55 0.95 -16.58
N VAL A 200 1.78 1.29 -16.20
CA VAL A 200 2.20 2.68 -15.93
C VAL A 200 1.93 3.58 -17.15
N ARG A 201 2.26 3.12 -18.36
CA ARG A 201 1.99 3.91 -19.57
C ARG A 201 0.51 4.20 -19.74
N ARG A 202 -0.35 3.19 -19.61
CA ARG A 202 -1.81 3.36 -19.74
C ARG A 202 -2.35 4.35 -18.71
N LEU A 203 -1.88 4.28 -17.47
CA LEU A 203 -2.26 5.24 -16.42
C LEU A 203 -1.78 6.66 -16.75
N LEU A 204 -0.53 6.84 -17.20
CA LEU A 204 -0.02 8.15 -17.58
C LEU A 204 -0.77 8.73 -18.80
N GLU A 205 -1.08 7.91 -19.81
CA GLU A 205 -1.91 8.30 -20.95
C GLU A 205 -3.31 8.73 -20.51
N GLN A 206 -3.94 7.97 -19.60
CA GLN A 206 -5.23 8.29 -19.02
C GLN A 206 -5.19 9.59 -18.20
N CYS A 207 -4.19 9.76 -17.33
CA CYS A 207 -3.98 10.99 -16.56
C CYS A 207 -3.87 12.21 -17.48
N ILE A 208 -3.09 12.10 -18.56
CA ILE A 208 -2.95 13.17 -19.56
C ILE A 208 -4.29 13.45 -20.26
N ALA A 209 -5.04 12.41 -20.64
CA ALA A 209 -6.35 12.56 -21.26
C ALA A 209 -7.36 13.24 -20.33
N GLU A 210 -7.44 12.83 -19.07
CA GLU A 210 -8.29 13.42 -18.04
C GLU A 210 -7.92 14.89 -17.78
N GLY A 211 -6.63 15.19 -17.67
CA GLY A 211 -6.13 16.57 -17.53
C GLY A 211 -6.46 17.46 -18.73
N ARG A 212 -6.37 16.92 -19.95
CA ARG A 212 -6.78 17.63 -21.18
C ARG A 212 -8.29 17.88 -21.21
N SER A 213 -9.08 16.88 -20.84
CA SER A 213 -10.53 16.99 -20.73
C SER A 213 -10.93 18.06 -19.70
N TYR A 214 -10.27 18.10 -18.53
CA TYR A 214 -10.47 19.18 -17.56
C TYR A 214 -10.14 20.55 -18.14
N ARG A 215 -9.02 20.68 -18.87
CA ARG A 215 -8.62 21.97 -19.47
C ARG A 215 -9.72 22.55 -20.37
N GLN A 216 -10.41 21.67 -21.11
CA GLN A 216 -11.49 22.01 -22.03
C GLN A 216 -12.82 22.27 -21.32
N SER A 217 -13.27 21.36 -20.45
CA SER A 217 -14.61 21.41 -19.85
C SER A 217 -14.69 22.16 -18.52
N LYS A 218 -13.56 22.36 -17.84
CA LYS A 218 -13.48 22.80 -16.44
C LYS A 218 -14.21 21.91 -15.44
N ASN A 219 -14.59 20.69 -15.83
CA ASN A 219 -15.19 19.70 -14.92
C ASN A 219 -14.15 19.24 -13.88
N GLN A 220 -14.38 19.57 -12.61
CA GLN A 220 -13.48 19.23 -11.51
C GLN A 220 -13.29 17.72 -11.33
N GLU A 221 -14.27 16.90 -11.69
CA GLU A 221 -14.14 15.45 -11.65
C GLU A 221 -13.00 14.96 -12.55
N ASN A 222 -12.85 15.52 -13.74
CA ASN A 222 -11.72 15.21 -14.63
C ASN A 222 -10.38 15.62 -14.00
N LYS A 223 -10.35 16.73 -13.25
CA LYS A 223 -9.14 17.15 -12.52
C LYS A 223 -8.79 16.15 -11.41
N PHE A 224 -9.79 15.73 -10.63
CA PHE A 224 -9.59 14.81 -9.50
C PHE A 224 -9.21 13.41 -9.98
N ASN A 225 -9.84 12.93 -11.05
CA ASN A 225 -9.47 11.68 -11.69
C ASN A 225 -8.03 11.74 -12.22
N ALA A 226 -7.63 12.82 -12.90
CA ALA A 226 -6.26 12.95 -13.38
C ALA A 226 -5.22 12.81 -12.25
N TYR A 227 -5.46 13.42 -11.09
CA TYR A 227 -4.55 13.29 -9.94
C TYR A 227 -4.57 11.91 -9.32
N ARG A 228 -5.75 11.30 -9.14
CA ARG A 228 -5.84 9.93 -8.64
C ARG A 228 -5.12 8.96 -9.58
N THR A 229 -5.32 9.09 -10.88
CA THR A 229 -4.66 8.27 -11.91
C THR A 229 -3.14 8.47 -11.90
N LEU A 230 -2.66 9.71 -11.71
CA LEU A 230 -1.24 10.00 -11.51
C LEU A 230 -0.69 9.28 -10.28
N GLY A 231 -1.42 9.33 -9.16
CA GLY A 231 -1.06 8.63 -7.93
C GLY A 231 -0.88 7.12 -8.14
N SER A 232 -1.85 6.49 -8.81
CA SER A 232 -1.77 5.07 -9.13
C SER A 232 -0.58 4.74 -10.04
N ALA A 233 -0.19 5.64 -10.96
CA ALA A 233 0.99 5.42 -11.79
C ALA A 233 2.29 5.54 -11.00
N LEU A 234 2.35 6.48 -10.05
CA LEU A 234 3.51 6.69 -9.19
C LEU A 234 3.71 5.53 -8.22
N HIS A 235 2.63 4.97 -7.68
CA HIS A 235 2.67 3.79 -6.83
C HIS A 235 3.45 2.64 -7.48
N THR A 236 3.09 2.26 -8.71
CA THR A 236 3.81 1.21 -9.45
C THR A 236 5.29 1.53 -9.68
N LEU A 237 5.65 2.81 -9.80
CA LEU A 237 7.05 3.23 -9.93
C LEU A 237 7.80 3.17 -8.60
N GLU A 238 7.15 3.47 -7.47
CA GLU A 238 7.71 3.29 -6.13
C GLU A 238 7.96 1.81 -5.84
N ASP A 239 6.96 0.97 -6.08
CA ASP A 239 7.05 -0.48 -5.89
C ASP A 239 8.17 -1.10 -6.73
N PHE A 240 8.49 -0.53 -7.89
CA PHE A 240 9.66 -0.99 -8.65
C PHE A 240 10.96 -0.87 -7.87
N PHE A 241 11.17 0.21 -7.12
CA PHE A 241 12.37 0.39 -6.32
C PHE A 241 12.29 -0.34 -4.98
N ALA A 242 11.08 -0.50 -4.42
CA ALA A 242 10.88 -1.12 -3.12
C ALA A 242 10.80 -2.65 -3.17
N HIS A 243 10.17 -3.22 -4.20
CA HIS A 243 9.85 -4.65 -4.30
C HIS A 243 10.76 -5.42 -5.25
N SER A 244 11.74 -4.76 -5.86
CA SER A 244 12.76 -5.40 -6.69
C SER A 244 14.13 -5.42 -6.02
N ASN A 245 15.02 -6.23 -6.56
CA ASN A 245 16.43 -6.24 -6.18
C ASN A 245 17.23 -5.02 -6.73
N PHE A 246 16.56 -3.92 -7.08
CA PHE A 246 17.20 -2.76 -7.72
C PHE A 246 18.33 -2.17 -6.87
N CYS A 247 18.15 -2.10 -5.55
CA CYS A 247 19.16 -1.60 -4.62
C CYS A 247 20.42 -2.46 -4.66
N GLU A 248 20.28 -3.78 -4.60
CA GLU A 248 21.37 -4.73 -4.67
C GLU A 248 22.12 -4.61 -6.01
N LEU A 249 21.37 -4.57 -7.12
CA LEU A 249 21.94 -4.42 -8.45
C LEU A 249 22.70 -3.10 -8.62
N THR A 250 22.17 -2.02 -8.07
CA THR A 250 22.80 -0.69 -8.09
C THR A 250 24.12 -0.72 -7.33
N LEU A 251 24.13 -1.26 -6.09
CA LEU A 251 25.34 -1.38 -5.27
C LEU A 251 26.41 -2.24 -5.95
N ILE A 252 26.02 -3.35 -6.59
CA ILE A 252 26.94 -4.19 -7.36
C ILE A 252 27.49 -3.42 -8.57
N SER A 253 26.64 -2.67 -9.28
CA SER A 253 27.04 -1.93 -10.48
C SER A 253 28.07 -0.82 -10.21
N ILE A 254 28.04 -0.22 -9.01
CA ILE A 254 29.00 0.81 -8.58
C ILE A 254 30.27 0.23 -7.93
N GLY A 255 30.47 -1.10 -7.99
CA GLY A 255 31.69 -1.77 -7.50
C GLY A 255 31.59 -2.38 -6.10
N GLY A 256 30.38 -2.48 -5.53
CA GLY A 256 30.14 -3.21 -4.28
C GLY A 256 30.45 -4.71 -4.44
N TRP A 257 31.24 -5.26 -3.53
CA TRP A 257 31.81 -6.61 -3.63
C TRP A 257 31.24 -7.61 -2.62
N ASN A 258 30.41 -7.17 -1.68
CA ASN A 258 29.76 -8.02 -0.67
C ASN A 258 28.26 -7.74 -0.60
N VAL A 259 27.59 -7.83 -1.75
CA VAL A 259 26.15 -7.60 -1.90
C VAL A 259 25.53 -8.85 -2.51
N PHE A 260 24.60 -9.47 -1.79
CA PHE A 260 23.84 -10.61 -2.31
C PHE A 260 22.71 -10.10 -3.22
N PRO A 261 22.64 -10.48 -4.50
CA PRO A 261 21.76 -9.85 -5.51
C PRO A 261 20.27 -10.22 -5.38
N HIS A 262 19.86 -10.87 -4.30
CA HIS A 262 18.51 -11.45 -4.10
C HIS A 262 17.98 -12.31 -5.26
N VAL A 263 18.88 -12.85 -6.08
CA VAL A 263 18.58 -13.81 -7.16
C VAL A 263 19.58 -14.98 -7.20
N GLY A 264 20.62 -14.92 -6.36
CA GLY A 264 21.65 -15.95 -6.21
C GLY A 264 22.86 -15.75 -7.13
N ASP A 265 24.04 -16.16 -6.66
CA ASP A 265 25.33 -15.82 -7.29
C ASP A 265 25.56 -16.46 -8.66
N ARG A 266 24.87 -17.57 -8.95
CA ARG A 266 25.00 -18.34 -10.20
C ARG A 266 23.89 -18.05 -11.21
N THR A 267 23.39 -16.83 -11.24
CA THR A 267 22.25 -16.43 -12.09
C THR A 267 22.57 -15.32 -13.08
N LYS A 268 23.84 -14.92 -13.18
CA LYS A 268 24.24 -13.90 -14.16
C LYS A 268 23.88 -14.33 -15.57
N ILE A 269 23.40 -13.37 -16.34
CA ILE A 269 23.08 -13.49 -17.75
C ILE A 269 23.95 -12.54 -18.57
N SER A 270 24.15 -12.86 -19.85
CA SER A 270 24.83 -11.94 -20.76
C SER A 270 23.88 -10.80 -21.12
N GLY A 271 24.25 -9.57 -20.75
CA GLY A 271 23.57 -8.36 -21.22
C GLY A 271 23.84 -8.07 -22.70
N PRO A 272 23.15 -7.09 -23.29
CA PRO A 272 23.32 -6.72 -24.70
C PRO A 272 24.75 -6.33 -25.09
N ASN A 273 25.54 -5.84 -24.14
CA ASN A 273 26.94 -5.46 -24.30
C ASN A 273 27.93 -6.61 -23.99
N GLY A 274 27.44 -7.83 -23.77
CA GLY A 274 28.25 -9.00 -23.40
C GLY A 274 28.69 -9.05 -21.93
N GLN A 275 28.35 -8.04 -21.12
CA GLN A 275 28.67 -8.06 -19.69
C GLN A 275 27.75 -9.04 -18.95
N LEU A 276 28.32 -9.78 -18.01
CA LEU A 276 27.56 -10.66 -17.14
C LEU A 276 26.92 -9.85 -16.02
N VAL A 277 25.59 -9.74 -16.07
CA VAL A 277 24.77 -8.97 -15.13
C VAL A 277 23.78 -9.87 -14.42
N TYR A 278 23.42 -9.54 -13.18
CA TYR A 278 22.32 -10.21 -12.50
C TYR A 278 20.99 -9.70 -13.05
N PRO A 279 19.98 -10.57 -13.24
CA PRO A 279 18.68 -10.14 -13.69
C PRO A 279 17.94 -9.37 -12.59
N LEU A 280 17.08 -8.44 -13.01
CA LEU A 280 16.16 -7.77 -12.11
C LEU A 280 14.93 -8.65 -11.86
N VAL A 281 14.68 -8.91 -10.58
CA VAL A 281 13.58 -9.75 -10.10
C VAL A 281 12.82 -9.02 -9.01
N THR A 282 11.58 -9.43 -8.77
CA THR A 282 10.74 -8.91 -7.70
C THR A 282 10.23 -10.01 -6.78
N GLY A 283 9.78 -9.60 -5.59
CA GLY A 283 9.14 -10.47 -4.60
C GLY A 283 7.81 -11.04 -5.10
N THR A 284 7.28 -12.02 -4.37
CA THR A 284 5.92 -12.55 -4.59
C THR A 284 5.02 -12.04 -3.48
N PHE A 285 3.80 -11.62 -3.81
CA PHE A 285 2.76 -11.35 -2.82
C PHE A 285 2.11 -12.67 -2.34
N GLY A 286 2.12 -12.90 -1.04
CA GLY A 286 1.48 -14.01 -0.35
C GLY A 286 0.35 -13.57 0.58
N GLY A 287 -0.48 -14.51 1.04
CA GLY A 287 -1.60 -14.20 1.93
C GLY A 287 -1.20 -13.61 3.31
N SER A 288 0.04 -13.83 3.75
CA SER A 288 0.62 -13.14 4.93
C SER A 288 0.86 -11.66 4.67
N ASP A 289 1.13 -11.29 3.42
CA ASP A 289 1.46 -9.92 3.04
C ASP A 289 0.20 -9.05 3.06
N PHE A 290 -0.99 -9.59 2.82
CA PHE A 290 -2.24 -8.88 3.12
C PHE A 290 -2.35 -8.49 4.60
N ILE A 291 -2.06 -9.44 5.50
CA ILE A 291 -2.07 -9.20 6.94
C ILE A 291 -1.01 -8.16 7.30
N HIS A 292 0.19 -8.22 6.71
CA HIS A 292 1.27 -7.27 6.96
C HIS A 292 1.14 -5.92 6.25
N SER A 293 0.50 -5.78 5.10
CA SER A 293 0.26 -4.50 4.43
C SER A 293 -0.86 -3.74 5.15
N VAL A 294 -1.98 -4.44 5.44
CA VAL A 294 -3.11 -3.82 6.14
C VAL A 294 -2.80 -3.59 7.62
N LEU A 295 -2.12 -4.52 8.32
CA LEU A 295 -1.67 -4.29 9.70
C LEU A 295 -0.41 -3.46 9.77
N GLY A 296 0.51 -3.50 8.80
CA GLY A 296 1.77 -2.76 8.83
C GLY A 296 1.56 -1.28 8.61
N GLU A 297 0.74 -0.91 7.61
CA GLU A 297 0.33 0.49 7.43
C GLU A 297 -0.48 0.97 8.63
N ALA A 298 -1.42 0.15 9.14
CA ALA A 298 -2.08 0.46 10.40
C ALA A 298 -1.03 0.68 11.51
N THR A 299 -0.13 -0.29 11.75
CA THR A 299 0.92 -0.31 12.81
C THR A 299 1.87 0.87 12.73
N ASP A 300 2.24 1.32 11.53
CA ASP A 300 3.09 2.49 11.32
C ASP A 300 2.34 3.78 11.67
N HIS A 301 1.02 3.82 11.43
CA HIS A 301 0.12 4.83 12.00
C HIS A 301 -0.14 4.64 13.52
N LEU A 302 0.15 3.46 14.11
CA LEU A 302 -0.07 3.12 15.53
C LEU A 302 1.11 3.46 16.49
N SER A 303 2.27 3.91 15.99
CA SER A 303 3.47 4.00 16.85
C SER A 303 3.61 5.33 17.63
N GLN A 304 2.96 5.41 18.79
CA GLN A 304 3.47 6.10 20.01
C GLN A 304 3.06 5.46 21.36
N SER A 305 2.25 4.39 21.45
CA SER A 305 1.98 3.77 22.78
C SER A 305 1.39 2.35 22.88
N SER A 306 1.01 1.66 21.79
CA SER A 306 -0.07 0.63 21.89
C SER A 306 0.33 -0.84 21.67
N LEU A 307 1.61 -1.21 21.78
CA LEU A 307 2.07 -2.56 21.39
C LEU A 307 1.71 -3.70 22.37
N THR A 308 1.46 -3.41 23.65
CA THR A 308 1.14 -4.44 24.66
C THR A 308 -0.33 -4.87 24.60
N GLU A 309 -1.25 -3.97 24.23
CA GLU A 309 -2.68 -4.26 24.14
C GLU A 309 -3.03 -5.11 22.90
N LEU A 310 -2.32 -4.90 21.78
CA LEU A 310 -2.55 -5.63 20.53
C LEU A 310 -2.34 -7.14 20.67
N ASN A 311 -1.23 -7.58 21.29
CA ASN A 311 -0.96 -9.01 21.49
C ASN A 311 -2.02 -9.68 22.37
N THR A 312 -2.50 -8.95 23.38
CA THR A 312 -3.52 -9.43 24.32
C THR A 312 -4.89 -9.61 23.63
N GLN A 313 -5.24 -8.72 22.69
CA GLN A 313 -6.50 -8.80 21.95
C GLN A 313 -6.48 -9.83 20.81
N ILE A 314 -5.34 -10.04 20.14
CA ILE A 314 -5.17 -11.10 19.14
C ILE A 314 -5.31 -12.50 19.77
N ASP A 315 -4.72 -12.71 20.95
CA ASP A 315 -4.87 -13.98 21.68
C ASP A 315 -6.30 -14.20 22.17
N THR A 316 -7.00 -13.12 22.54
CA THR A 316 -8.43 -13.17 22.92
C THR A 316 -9.34 -13.48 21.73
N ALA A 317 -9.03 -12.95 20.53
CA ALA A 317 -9.76 -13.22 19.30
C ALA A 317 -9.56 -14.66 18.80
N LYS A 318 -8.35 -15.23 18.93
CA LYS A 318 -8.08 -16.64 18.65
C LYS A 318 -8.88 -17.59 19.55
N ASN A 319 -9.08 -17.22 20.81
CA ASN A 319 -9.81 -18.03 21.80
C ASN A 319 -11.34 -17.96 21.68
N LYS A 320 -11.90 -17.02 20.90
CA LYS A 320 -13.37 -16.85 20.73
C LYS A 320 -13.99 -17.63 19.57
N LYS A 321 -13.22 -18.46 18.84
CA LYS A 321 -13.71 -19.25 17.69
C LYS A 321 -14.68 -20.41 18.04
N GLN A 322 -15.16 -20.53 19.28
CA GLN A 322 -15.95 -21.69 19.73
C GLN A 322 -17.46 -21.43 19.97
N SER A 323 -17.99 -20.23 19.71
CA SER A 323 -19.45 -20.00 19.67
C SER A 323 -19.86 -19.30 18.39
N GLY A 324 -20.82 -19.89 17.69
CA GLY A 324 -21.19 -19.53 16.32
C GLY A 324 -21.69 -18.11 16.09
N GLY A 325 -21.65 -17.72 14.81
CA GLY A 325 -22.36 -16.57 14.25
C GLY A 325 -21.76 -15.21 14.57
N VAL A 326 -20.57 -14.90 14.04
CA VAL A 326 -20.02 -13.54 14.13
C VAL A 326 -20.65 -12.67 13.04
N GLY A 327 -21.53 -11.74 13.44
CA GLY A 327 -22.18 -10.77 12.56
C GLY A 327 -21.21 -9.72 12.01
N SER A 328 -21.64 -8.99 10.96
CA SER A 328 -20.79 -8.08 10.16
C SER A 328 -20.14 -6.94 10.96
N ILE A 329 -20.73 -6.50 12.07
CA ILE A 329 -20.15 -5.47 12.96
C ILE A 329 -19.35 -6.06 14.11
N GLY A 330 -19.66 -7.30 14.52
CA GLY A 330 -18.71 -8.10 15.29
C GLY A 330 -17.40 -8.25 14.53
N ASN A 331 -17.45 -8.46 13.21
CA ASN A 331 -16.27 -8.50 12.33
C ASN A 331 -15.59 -7.12 12.20
N ILE A 332 -16.33 -6.03 12.03
CA ILE A 332 -15.75 -4.67 11.99
C ILE A 332 -15.11 -4.33 13.34
N LYS A 333 -15.81 -4.50 14.48
CA LYS A 333 -15.26 -4.26 15.83
C LYS A 333 -14.14 -5.24 16.19
N SER A 334 -14.17 -6.51 15.76
CA SER A 334 -13.10 -7.48 16.00
C SER A 334 -11.88 -7.25 15.11
N LEU A 335 -12.08 -6.78 13.88
CA LEU A 335 -11.00 -6.35 13.01
C LEU A 335 -10.44 -5.03 13.56
N THR A 336 -11.24 -4.00 13.84
CA THR A 336 -10.76 -2.71 14.36
C THR A 336 -10.15 -2.80 15.76
N SER A 337 -10.63 -3.67 16.65
CA SER A 337 -9.94 -3.96 17.92
C SER A 337 -8.62 -4.71 17.70
N ALA A 338 -8.53 -5.54 16.64
CA ALA A 338 -7.24 -6.06 16.18
C ALA A 338 -6.36 -5.00 15.46
N PHE A 339 -6.80 -3.74 15.34
CA PHE A 339 -6.05 -2.57 14.83
C PHE A 339 -6.07 -1.38 15.84
N PRO A 340 -5.42 -1.47 17.03
CA PRO A 340 -5.48 -0.47 18.08
C PRO A 340 -4.58 0.75 17.82
N GLY A 341 -5.20 1.84 17.36
CA GLY A 341 -4.63 3.20 17.32
C GLY A 341 -4.70 3.89 15.96
N VAL A 342 -5.68 3.51 15.15
CA VAL A 342 -6.20 4.33 14.06
C VAL A 342 -6.97 5.51 14.70
N GLY A 343 -6.26 6.33 15.45
CA GLY A 343 -6.77 7.42 16.25
C GLY A 343 -5.60 8.31 16.60
N GLY A 344 -5.71 9.58 16.24
CA GLY A 344 -4.80 10.59 16.78
C GLY A 344 -4.79 10.54 18.32
N PRO A 345 -3.85 11.25 18.96
CA PRO A 345 -3.62 11.14 20.40
C PRO A 345 -4.92 11.37 21.18
N GLY A 346 -5.46 10.26 21.71
CA GLY A 346 -6.61 10.24 22.62
C GLY A 346 -7.84 9.54 22.05
N GLY A 347 -7.97 8.22 22.26
CA GLY A 347 -9.24 7.50 22.52
C GLY A 347 -10.49 7.78 21.65
N ASP A 348 -10.35 8.37 20.46
CA ASP A 348 -11.47 8.94 19.72
C ASP A 348 -12.24 7.91 18.89
N MET A 349 -11.67 6.74 18.56
CA MET A 349 -12.35 5.72 17.74
C MET A 349 -13.57 5.10 18.45
N ASP A 350 -13.45 4.66 19.70
CA ASP A 350 -14.60 4.12 20.45
C ASP A 350 -15.67 5.19 20.62
N ARG A 351 -15.26 6.44 20.86
CA ARG A 351 -16.17 7.58 20.94
C ARG A 351 -16.80 7.94 19.61
N GLU A 352 -16.10 7.76 18.49
CA GLU A 352 -16.58 8.12 17.16
C GLU A 352 -17.45 7.03 16.55
N VAL A 353 -17.15 5.75 16.82
CA VAL A 353 -18.03 4.60 16.59
C VAL A 353 -19.27 4.68 17.49
N ASP A 354 -19.12 5.02 18.78
CA ASP A 354 -20.25 5.25 19.69
C ASP A 354 -21.04 6.51 19.33
N ASN A 355 -20.39 7.58 18.86
CA ASN A 355 -21.08 8.78 18.37
C ASN A 355 -21.78 8.51 17.04
N MET A 356 -21.24 7.64 16.18
CA MET A 356 -21.93 7.13 15.00
C MET A 356 -23.14 6.26 15.38
N GLU A 357 -23.03 5.39 16.40
CA GLU A 357 -24.16 4.65 16.97
C GLU A 357 -25.25 5.61 17.50
N ARG A 358 -24.86 6.67 18.23
CA ARG A 358 -25.78 7.68 18.77
C ARG A 358 -26.41 8.55 17.69
N SER A 359 -25.66 8.91 16.65
CA SER A 359 -26.16 9.69 15.50
C SER A 359 -27.10 8.87 14.60
N ARG A 360 -27.00 7.53 14.64
CA ARG A 360 -27.82 6.59 13.87
C ARG A 360 -29.15 6.20 14.50
N ALA A 361 -29.35 6.45 15.79
CA ALA A 361 -30.62 6.18 16.47
C ALA A 361 -31.83 6.94 15.85
N GLY A 362 -31.58 7.92 14.97
CA GLY A 362 -32.62 8.68 14.27
C GLY A 362 -32.96 8.26 12.83
N ALA A 363 -32.17 7.41 12.15
CA ALA A 363 -32.31 7.27 10.69
C ALA A 363 -32.95 5.97 10.17
N GLN A 364 -32.70 4.80 10.79
CA GLN A 364 -33.31 3.52 10.32
C GLN A 364 -33.62 2.47 11.39
N GLY A 365 -33.33 2.70 12.68
CA GLY A 365 -33.83 1.88 13.81
C GLY A 365 -33.42 0.40 13.88
N LYS A 366 -32.66 -0.14 12.91
CA LYS A 366 -32.15 -1.52 12.94
C LYS A 366 -30.84 -1.59 13.75
N ASP A 367 -30.64 -2.71 14.46
CA ASP A 367 -29.34 -3.03 15.07
C ASP A 367 -28.28 -3.19 13.97
N PRO A 368 -27.14 -2.50 14.04
CA PRO A 368 -26.06 -2.63 13.06
C PRO A 368 -25.56 -4.08 12.87
N ASN A 369 -25.64 -4.93 13.89
CA ASN A 369 -25.28 -6.35 13.79
C ASN A 369 -26.24 -7.17 12.91
N GLN A 370 -27.42 -6.64 12.62
CA GLN A 370 -28.44 -7.25 11.77
C GLN A 370 -28.48 -6.62 10.36
N MET A 371 -27.64 -5.62 10.08
CA MET A 371 -27.56 -4.97 8.78
C MET A 371 -26.65 -5.75 7.83
N SER A 372 -27.08 -5.83 6.56
CA SER A 372 -26.20 -6.22 5.46
C SER A 372 -25.06 -5.21 5.27
N PRO A 373 -23.92 -5.60 4.68
CA PRO A 373 -22.84 -4.66 4.36
C PRO A 373 -23.29 -3.45 3.52
N GLN A 374 -24.28 -3.62 2.65
CA GLN A 374 -24.86 -2.55 1.84
C GLN A 374 -25.71 -1.58 2.68
N GLU A 375 -26.48 -2.09 3.63
CA GLU A 375 -27.22 -1.26 4.61
C GLU A 375 -26.25 -0.49 5.51
N ILE A 376 -25.15 -1.13 5.94
CA ILE A 376 -24.08 -0.48 6.72
C ILE A 376 -23.48 0.69 5.93
N ARG A 377 -23.12 0.50 4.66
CA ARG A 377 -22.60 1.58 3.79
C ARG A 377 -23.61 2.72 3.69
N SER A 378 -24.85 2.39 3.37
CA SER A 378 -25.93 3.38 3.19
C SER A 378 -26.19 4.21 4.44
N ALA A 379 -25.95 3.64 5.63
CA ALA A 379 -26.13 4.33 6.89
C ALA A 379 -24.86 5.05 7.41
N ILE A 380 -23.65 4.71 6.95
CA ILE A 380 -22.39 5.42 7.31
C ILE A 380 -22.16 6.59 6.34
N TRP A 381 -22.46 6.38 5.06
CA TRP A 381 -22.13 7.31 3.98
C TRP A 381 -22.64 8.75 4.21
N PRO A 382 -23.91 8.99 4.63
CA PRO A 382 -24.38 10.35 4.89
C PRO A 382 -23.67 11.05 6.04
N VAL A 383 -23.20 10.29 7.05
CA VAL A 383 -22.49 10.85 8.22
C VAL A 383 -21.08 11.29 7.83
N LEU A 384 -20.40 10.48 7.02
CA LEU A 384 -19.07 10.82 6.51
C LEU A 384 -19.15 12.03 5.56
N VAL A 385 -20.17 12.05 4.67
CA VAL A 385 -20.45 13.17 3.77
C VAL A 385 -20.76 14.46 4.52
N PHE A 386 -21.47 14.40 5.64
CA PHE A 386 -21.81 15.59 6.44
C PHE A 386 -20.60 16.21 7.15
N ARG A 387 -19.53 15.43 7.36
CA ARG A 387 -18.30 15.86 8.05
C ARG A 387 -17.18 16.28 7.09
N ASP A 388 -17.33 16.01 5.81
CA ASP A 388 -16.51 16.49 4.70
C ASP A 388 -16.74 17.99 4.44
#